data_AF-A0A957Y396-F1
#
_entry.id   AF-A0A957Y396-F1
#
_cell.length_a   1.000
_cell.length_b   1.000
_cell.length_c   1.000
_cell.angle_alpha   90.00
_cell.angle_beta   90.00
_cell.angle_gamma   90.00
#
_symmetry.space_group_name_H-M   'P 1'
#
loop_
_entity.id
_entity.type
_entity.pdbx_description
1 polymer ?
#
loop_
_entity_poly.entity_id
_entity_poly.type
_entity_poly.pdbx_seq_one_letter_code
_entity_poly.pdbx_strand_id
1 'polypeptide(L)'
;PASAVRRSMMTGVVFGRDQAELRTVLNGRDADELREQGLVVGTPGEVQEQLGGLASVGVQRVMLQWLALDDLDRLEALAATVL
;
A
#
# COMPACT_ATOMS: atom_id res chain seq x y z
N PRO A 1 26.92 -11.73 8.29
CA PRO A 1 26.05 -12.05 9.46
C PRO A 1 24.58 -11.88 9.06
N ALA A 2 23.64 -12.55 9.74
CA ALA A 2 22.19 -12.43 9.43
C ALA A 2 21.68 -10.98 9.52
N SER A 3 22.35 -10.14 10.32
CA SER A 3 22.08 -8.70 10.45
C SER A 3 22.46 -7.87 9.21
N ALA A 4 23.28 -8.41 8.30
CA ALA A 4 23.63 -7.73 7.05
C ALA A 4 22.59 -7.95 5.94
N VAL A 5 21.64 -8.88 6.13
CA VAL A 5 20.60 -9.20 5.14
C VAL A 5 19.49 -8.17 5.22
N ARG A 6 19.23 -7.49 4.10
CA ARG A 6 18.08 -6.60 3.93
C ARG A 6 16.91 -7.39 3.35
N ARG A 7 15.74 -7.25 3.96
CA ARG A 7 14.48 -7.87 3.56
C ARG A 7 13.60 -6.82 2.90
N SER A 8 13.33 -7.04 1.63
CA SER A 8 12.36 -6.26 0.86
C SER A 8 11.13 -7.11 0.56
N MET A 9 9.97 -6.47 0.54
CA MET A 9 8.71 -7.08 0.13
C MET A 9 8.15 -6.35 -1.08
N MET A 10 7.62 -7.09 -2.06
CA MET A 10 6.82 -6.52 -3.16
C MET A 10 5.36 -6.90 -2.93
N THR A 11 4.45 -5.94 -3.06
CA THR A 11 3.00 -6.21 -2.96
C THR A 11 2.22 -5.18 -3.77
N GLY A 12 0.99 -5.53 -4.15
CA GLY A 12 0.05 -4.62 -4.80
C GLY A 12 -0.41 -3.52 -3.85
N VAL A 13 -0.71 -2.34 -4.41
CA VAL A 13 -1.35 -1.25 -3.68
C VAL A 13 -2.69 -0.88 -4.31
N VAL A 14 -3.72 -0.70 -3.48
CA VAL A 14 -4.98 -0.06 -3.85
C VAL A 14 -5.16 1.15 -2.94
N PHE A 15 -4.95 2.32 -3.49
CA PHE A 15 -4.94 3.58 -2.74
C PHE A 15 -6.09 4.47 -3.19
N GLY A 16 -6.70 5.18 -2.24
CA GLY A 16 -7.61 6.29 -2.49
C GLY A 16 -7.26 7.46 -1.58
N ARG A 17 -7.40 8.71 -2.05
CA ARG A 17 -7.11 9.92 -1.26
C ARG A 17 -8.01 10.06 -0.04
N ASP A 18 -9.23 9.54 -0.15
CA ASP A 18 -10.21 9.44 0.93
C ASP A 18 -11.02 8.14 0.79
N GLN A 19 -11.93 7.92 1.74
CA GLN A 19 -12.75 6.71 1.77
C GLN A 19 -13.75 6.62 0.60
N ALA A 20 -14.17 7.76 0.02
CA ALA A 20 -15.06 7.75 -1.14
C ALA A 20 -14.31 7.28 -2.39
N GLU A 21 -13.14 7.85 -2.66
CA GLU A 21 -12.29 7.42 -3.76
C GLU A 21 -11.82 5.97 -3.58
N LEU A 22 -11.46 5.56 -2.36
CA LEU A 22 -11.08 4.18 -2.07
C LEU A 22 -12.19 3.20 -2.46
N ARG A 23 -13.45 3.49 -2.09
CA ARG A 23 -14.61 2.66 -2.50
C ARG A 23 -14.77 2.61 -4.01
N THR A 24 -14.57 3.73 -4.70
CA THR A 24 -14.65 3.78 -6.17
C THR A 24 -13.59 2.88 -6.82
N VAL A 25 -12.33 2.98 -6.38
CA VAL A 25 -11.23 2.18 -6.97
C VAL A 25 -11.29 0.70 -6.60
N LEU A 26 -11.90 0.37 -5.46
CA LEU A 26 -12.16 -1.02 -5.07
C LEU A 26 -13.20 -1.68 -5.97
N ASN A 27 -14.13 -0.91 -6.55
CA ASN A 27 -15.12 -1.38 -7.51
C ASN A 27 -15.85 -2.67 -7.06
N GLY A 28 -16.30 -2.70 -5.81
CA GLY A 28 -17.01 -3.84 -5.21
C GLY A 28 -16.11 -4.96 -4.68
N ARG A 29 -14.79 -4.85 -4.77
CA ARG A 29 -13.86 -5.73 -4.03
C ARG A 29 -13.86 -5.37 -2.55
N ASP A 30 -13.77 -6.38 -1.70
CA ASP A 30 -13.67 -6.20 -0.25
C ASP A 30 -12.26 -5.75 0.14
N ALA A 31 -12.15 -4.68 0.93
CA ALA A 31 -10.86 -4.13 1.32
C ALA A 31 -10.09 -5.04 2.29
N ASP A 32 -10.81 -5.72 3.20
CA ASP A 32 -10.22 -6.56 4.23
C ASP A 32 -9.74 -7.88 3.63
N GLU A 33 -10.50 -8.50 2.72
CA GLU A 33 -10.06 -9.69 1.99
C GLU A 33 -8.75 -9.43 1.22
N LEU A 34 -8.60 -8.24 0.62
CA LEU A 34 -7.38 -7.88 -0.10
C LEU A 34 -6.19 -7.68 0.83
N ARG A 35 -6.41 -7.11 2.02
CA ARG A 35 -5.37 -6.99 3.06
C ARG A 35 -4.94 -8.35 3.57
N GLU A 36 -5.89 -9.27 3.78
CA GLU A 36 -5.60 -10.66 4.15
C GLU A 36 -4.78 -11.40 3.07
N GLN A 37 -5.01 -11.07 1.80
CA GLN A 37 -4.20 -11.54 0.66
C GLN A 37 -2.82 -10.88 0.57
N GLY A 38 -2.51 -9.93 1.45
CA GLY A 38 -1.21 -9.27 1.57
C GLY A 38 -1.07 -7.98 0.74
N LEU A 39 -2.14 -7.47 0.12
CA LEU A 39 -2.12 -6.17 -0.56
C LEU A 39 -2.16 -5.04 0.46
N VAL A 40 -1.53 -3.92 0.09
CA VAL A 40 -1.67 -2.67 0.84
C VAL A 40 -2.89 -1.92 0.32
N VAL A 41 -3.90 -1.74 1.15
CA VAL A 41 -5.19 -1.16 0.72
C VAL A 41 -5.64 -0.08 1.68
N GLY A 42 -5.89 1.14 1.19
CA GLY A 42 -6.43 2.18 2.05
C GLY A 42 -6.24 3.62 1.59
N THR A 43 -6.62 4.51 2.49
CA THR A 43 -6.33 5.94 2.53
C THR A 43 -4.92 6.21 3.06
N PRO A 44 -4.39 7.46 3.01
CA PRO A 44 -3.01 7.73 3.42
C PRO A 44 -2.64 7.19 4.80
N GLY A 45 -3.49 7.42 5.80
CA GLY A 45 -3.26 6.94 7.17
C GLY A 45 -3.29 5.42 7.28
N GLU A 46 -4.24 4.75 6.63
CA GLU A 46 -4.36 3.29 6.64
C GLU A 46 -3.19 2.62 5.92
N VAL A 47 -2.68 3.23 4.84
CA VAL A 47 -1.49 2.75 4.14
C VAL A 47 -0.25 2.91 5.03
N GLN A 48 -0.06 4.06 5.67
CA GLN A 48 1.04 4.27 6.60
C GLN A 48 1.01 3.28 7.77
N GLU A 49 -0.17 3.00 8.33
CA GLU A 49 -0.35 2.01 9.40
C GLU A 49 0.09 0.61 8.96
N GLN A 50 -0.34 0.16 7.79
CA GLN A 50 0.07 -1.13 7.22
C GLN A 50 1.58 -1.20 6.99
N LEU A 51 2.19 -0.14 6.42
CA LEU A 51 3.64 -0.07 6.23
C LEU A 51 4.39 -0.08 7.57
N GLY A 52 3.85 0.59 8.60
CA GLY A 52 4.37 0.55 9.97
C GLY A 52 4.32 -0.86 10.57
N GLY A 53 3.22 -1.58 10.35
CA GLY A 53 3.08 -3.00 10.72
C GLY A 53 4.16 -3.87 10.08
N LEU A 54 4.41 -3.71 8.78
CA LEU A 54 5.47 -4.43 8.05
C LEU A 54 6.87 -4.08 8.59
N ALA A 55 7.11 -2.80 8.88
CA ALA A 55 8.38 -2.37 9.48
C ALA A 55 8.60 -2.99 10.87
N SER A 56 7.55 -3.12 11.68
CA SER A 56 7.62 -3.69 13.03
C SER A 56 8.06 -5.16 13.05
N VAL A 57 7.76 -5.91 11.97
CA VAL A 57 8.18 -7.31 11.80
C VAL A 57 9.50 -7.46 11.03
N GLY A 58 10.19 -6.34 10.76
CA GLY A 58 11.55 -6.33 10.23
C GLY A 58 11.65 -6.25 8.71
N VAL A 59 10.59 -5.87 7.99
CA VAL A 59 10.68 -5.47 6.57
C VAL A 59 11.34 -4.10 6.48
N GLN A 60 12.43 -3.98 5.73
CA GLN A 60 13.17 -2.72 5.62
C GLN A 60 12.90 -1.95 4.32
N ARG A 61 12.22 -2.57 3.36
CA ARG A 61 11.80 -1.92 2.11
C ARG A 61 10.52 -2.56 1.59
N VAL A 62 9.57 -1.73 1.20
CA VAL A 62 8.37 -2.18 0.49
C VAL A 62 8.39 -1.59 -0.92
N MET A 63 8.13 -2.44 -1.91
CA MET A 63 7.93 -2.05 -3.30
C MET A 63 6.44 -2.20 -3.60
N LEU A 64 5.75 -1.08 -3.71
CA LEU A 64 4.31 -1.05 -4.01
C LEU A 64 4.10 -1.15 -5.52
N GLN A 65 3.47 -2.23 -5.96
CA GLN A 65 3.10 -2.46 -7.34
C GLN A 65 1.85 -1.63 -7.67
N TRP A 66 2.05 -0.59 -8.47
CA TRP A 66 1.00 0.25 -9.00
C TRP A 66 0.45 -0.35 -10.30
N LEU A 67 -0.84 -0.70 -10.33
CA LEU A 67 -1.49 -1.31 -11.50
C LEU A 67 -2.44 -0.37 -12.25
N ALA A 68 -2.77 0.79 -11.69
CA ALA A 68 -3.60 1.81 -12.33
C ALA A 68 -2.74 2.71 -13.24
N LEU A 69 -2.17 2.14 -14.30
CA LEU A 69 -1.13 2.78 -15.13
C LEU A 69 -1.53 4.13 -15.72
N ASP A 70 -2.82 4.34 -15.97
CA ASP A 70 -3.36 5.58 -16.53
C ASP A 70 -3.62 6.66 -15.47
N ASP A 71 -3.49 6.35 -14.19
CA ASP A 71 -3.86 7.23 -13.08
C ASP A 71 -2.63 7.73 -12.33
N LEU A 72 -1.89 8.61 -12.99
CA LEU A 72 -0.67 9.20 -12.43
C LEU A 72 -0.97 10.23 -11.33
N ASP A 73 -2.12 10.91 -11.40
CA ASP A 73 -2.53 11.88 -10.38
C ASP A 73 -2.70 11.20 -9.02
N ARG A 74 -3.30 10.00 -8.98
CA ARG A 74 -3.43 9.26 -7.73
C ARG A 74 -2.10 8.63 -7.28
N LEU A 75 -1.20 8.31 -8.21
CA LEU A 75 0.16 7.90 -7.87
C LEU A 75 0.95 9.07 -7.24
N GLU A 76 0.81 10.28 -7.76
CA GLU A 76 1.41 11.49 -7.18
C GLU A 76 0.85 11.75 -5.78
N ALA A 77 -0.46 11.63 -5.60
CA ALA A 77 -1.09 11.76 -4.29
C ALA A 77 -0.58 10.70 -3.29
N LEU A 78 -0.39 9.45 -3.72
CA LEU A 78 0.22 8.42 -2.89
C LEU A 78 1.63 8.83 -2.46
N ALA A 79 2.45 9.29 -3.40
CA ALA A 79 3.81 9.75 -3.11
C ALA A 79 3.84 10.96 -2.16
N ALA A 80 2.93 11.91 -2.31
CA ALA A 80 2.89 13.14 -1.50
C ALA A 80 2.35 12.93 -0.07
N THR A 81 1.56 11.87 0.15
CA THR A 81 0.84 11.68 1.42
C THR A 81 1.33 10.49 2.24
N VAL A 82 2.06 9.55 1.64
CA VAL A 82 2.54 8.33 2.31
C VAL A 82 4.06 8.27 2.41
N LEU A 83 4.79 8.85 1.45
CA LEU A 83 6.26 8.90 1.45
C LEU A 83 6.77 10.22 2.06
#